data_AF-A0A1I0QJ83-F1
#
_entry.id   AF-A0A1I0QJ83-F1
#
_cell.length_a   1.000
_cell.length_b   1.000
_cell.length_c   1.000
_cell.angle_alpha   90.00
_cell.angle_beta   90.00
_cell.angle_gamma   90.00
#
_symmetry.space_group_name_H-M   'P 1'
#
loop_
_entity.id
_entity.type
_entity.pdbx_description
1 polymer ?
#
loop_
_entity_poly.entity_id
_entity_poly.type
_entity_poly.pdbx_seq_one_letter_code
_entity_poly.pdbx_strand_id
1 'polypeptide(L)'
;MATSGSPTLKILAVCTVVLAAPAFASTSGPLRAFDEAVAAGLPQRVALPAGDAEARDASSGELVVTSLVEGLDTAFSDGTRGTHYMATWQGKPAVVVRSAGHLDITVADATGVSITGYSGDTERPHRLRRDGSAESAAATARAVASVADEPPTTSGLSPNPHEGLSTVGFHMFVHDDVEDRSDQHIHAGYVAWWAVDMRRILAVRRVQTVYRRRMPGLTDIPRHDGDLLGRWTLSMQRLVMREGLMPIPGHSWFKFMLLTPDAIEPGHYGRAWLGGDHAVASLNGPYTVIAHEYGHTLGGVHEDASVEWSGFWPCETNLYSHSNALRRNCYRYTPENQRRMREYMAGALPDEGERRLEMVY
;
A
#
# COMPACT_ATOMS: atom_id res chain seq x y z
N MET A 1 -66.34 25.24 44.78
CA MET A 1 -64.92 25.07 45.15
C MET A 1 -64.09 25.16 43.88
N ALA A 2 -63.20 26.13 43.83
CA ALA A 2 -62.39 26.48 42.66
C ALA A 2 -61.21 25.53 42.52
N THR A 3 -60.92 25.09 41.30
CA THR A 3 -59.57 24.71 40.88
C THR A 3 -59.31 25.20 39.47
N SER A 4 -58.50 26.25 39.42
CA SER A 4 -57.82 26.84 38.27
C SER A 4 -56.93 25.81 37.57
N GLY A 5 -57.04 25.71 36.23
CA GLY A 5 -56.14 24.97 35.37
C GLY A 5 -55.67 25.88 34.23
N SER A 6 -54.46 26.40 34.34
CA SER A 6 -53.80 27.24 33.36
C SER A 6 -53.30 26.40 32.17
N PRO A 7 -53.45 26.83 30.91
CA PRO A 7 -52.86 26.13 29.77
C PRO A 7 -51.38 26.50 29.62
N THR A 8 -50.52 25.49 29.77
CA THR A 8 -49.06 25.59 29.57
C THR A 8 -48.74 25.84 28.10
N LEU A 9 -48.25 27.04 27.80
CA LEU A 9 -47.70 27.43 26.50
C LEU A 9 -46.37 26.66 26.27
N LYS A 10 -46.38 25.64 25.41
CA LYS A 10 -45.16 24.96 24.96
C LYS A 10 -44.49 25.81 23.89
N ILE A 11 -43.42 26.53 24.27
CA ILE A 11 -42.53 27.21 23.33
C ILE A 11 -41.76 26.12 22.58
N LEU A 12 -42.05 26.00 21.28
CA LEU A 12 -41.29 25.15 20.35
C LEU A 12 -39.94 25.84 20.10
N ALA A 13 -38.89 25.37 20.76
CA ALA A 13 -37.52 25.78 20.45
C ALA A 13 -37.15 25.21 19.07
N VAL A 14 -37.17 26.06 18.05
CA VAL A 14 -36.60 25.76 16.74
C VAL A 14 -35.08 25.72 16.91
N CYS A 15 -34.54 24.52 17.11
CA CYS A 15 -33.10 24.28 16.99
C CYS A 15 -32.72 24.41 15.51
N THR A 16 -32.32 25.61 15.12
CA THR A 16 -31.62 25.84 13.85
C THR A 16 -30.28 25.11 13.93
N VAL A 17 -30.21 23.90 13.39
CA VAL A 17 -28.95 23.19 13.16
C VAL A 17 -28.25 23.96 12.04
N VAL A 18 -27.36 24.89 12.43
CA VAL A 18 -26.37 25.44 11.52
C VAL A 18 -25.41 24.30 11.21
N LEU A 19 -25.52 23.72 10.01
CA LEU A 19 -24.49 22.87 9.41
C LEU A 19 -23.25 23.75 9.25
N ALA A 20 -22.40 23.80 10.28
CA ALA A 20 -21.06 24.33 10.16
C ALA A 20 -20.32 23.41 9.18
N ALA A 21 -20.00 23.94 7.99
CA ALA A 21 -19.06 23.29 7.10
C ALA A 21 -17.76 23.04 7.90
N PRO A 22 -17.11 21.87 7.74
CA PRO A 22 -15.84 21.62 8.41
C PRO A 22 -14.88 22.74 8.03
N ALA A 23 -14.36 23.44 9.04
CA ALA A 23 -13.32 24.44 8.84
C ALA A 23 -12.08 23.71 8.32
N PHE A 24 -11.86 23.74 7.01
CA PHE A 24 -10.60 23.30 6.42
C PHE A 24 -9.51 24.20 7.01
N ALA A 25 -8.56 23.60 7.73
CA ALA A 25 -7.33 24.27 8.12
C ALA A 25 -6.75 24.96 6.87
N SER A 26 -6.26 26.19 7.03
CA SER A 26 -5.74 27.01 5.93
C SER A 26 -4.78 26.18 5.07
N THR A 27 -5.21 25.76 3.88
CA THR A 27 -4.37 25.03 2.94
C THR A 27 -3.24 25.96 2.53
N SER A 28 -2.02 25.48 2.68
CA SER A 28 -0.82 26.24 2.32
C SER A 28 -0.78 26.57 0.83
N GLY A 29 0.15 27.45 0.45
CA GLY A 29 0.31 27.89 -0.94
C GLY A 29 0.40 26.73 -1.93
N PRO A 30 1.30 25.75 -1.73
CA PRO A 30 1.46 24.60 -2.62
C PRO A 30 0.24 23.66 -2.67
N LEU A 31 -0.36 23.37 -1.51
CA LEU A 31 -1.56 22.51 -1.43
C LEU A 31 -2.75 23.15 -2.15
N ARG A 32 -2.98 24.45 -1.91
CA ARG A 32 -4.04 25.20 -2.59
C ARG A 32 -3.80 25.29 -4.09
N ALA A 33 -2.56 25.53 -4.53
CA ALA A 33 -2.23 25.58 -5.95
C ALA A 33 -2.51 24.23 -6.64
N PHE A 34 -2.20 23.11 -5.98
CA PHE A 34 -2.56 21.79 -6.47
C PHE A 34 -4.08 21.61 -6.55
N ASP A 35 -4.81 21.94 -5.48
CA ASP A 35 -6.26 21.76 -5.41
C ASP A 35 -6.98 22.61 -6.48
N GLU A 36 -6.56 23.87 -6.67
CA GLU A 36 -7.07 24.76 -7.72
C GLU A 36 -6.79 24.23 -9.12
N ALA A 37 -5.58 23.70 -9.36
CA ALA A 37 -5.24 23.10 -10.64
C ALA A 37 -6.11 21.87 -10.94
N VAL A 38 -6.24 20.93 -10.00
CA VAL A 38 -7.10 19.75 -10.19
C VAL A 38 -8.55 20.15 -10.42
N ALA A 39 -9.07 21.15 -9.69
CA ALA A 39 -10.43 21.66 -9.86
C ALA A 39 -10.68 22.30 -11.24
N ALA A 40 -9.63 22.81 -11.91
CA ALA A 40 -9.72 23.31 -13.29
C ALA A 40 -9.84 22.18 -14.34
N GLY A 41 -9.76 20.91 -13.93
CA GLY A 41 -9.94 19.72 -14.76
C GLY A 41 -8.63 19.18 -15.33
N LEU A 42 -8.48 17.86 -15.41
CA LEU A 42 -7.23 17.19 -15.81
C LEU A 42 -7.14 16.93 -17.33
N PRO A 43 -5.93 16.92 -17.93
CA PRO A 43 -4.60 17.03 -17.31
C PRO A 43 -4.17 18.48 -17.00
N GLN A 44 -3.34 18.67 -15.97
CA GLN A 44 -2.88 20.00 -15.53
C GLN A 44 -1.41 20.04 -15.16
N ARG A 45 -0.79 21.20 -15.42
CA ARG A 45 0.57 21.51 -14.94
C ARG A 45 0.45 22.31 -13.65
N VAL A 46 1.13 21.84 -12.61
CA VAL A 46 1.14 22.48 -11.30
C VAL A 46 2.57 22.96 -11.04
N ALA A 47 2.73 24.27 -10.90
CA ALA A 47 3.99 24.86 -10.49
C ALA A 47 4.09 24.78 -8.96
N LEU A 48 4.96 23.90 -8.47
CA LEU A 48 5.19 23.69 -7.05
C LEU A 48 6.52 24.35 -6.63
N PRO A 49 6.50 25.31 -5.69
CA PRO A 49 7.69 26.09 -5.34
C PRO A 49 8.71 25.23 -4.57
N ALA A 50 9.99 25.39 -4.89
CA ALA A 50 11.07 24.86 -4.08
C ALA A 50 11.32 25.75 -2.87
N GLY A 51 11.66 25.16 -1.72
CA GLY A 51 12.04 25.92 -0.53
C GLY A 51 10.88 26.59 0.21
N ASP A 52 9.63 26.15 -0.05
CA ASP A 52 8.53 26.40 0.86
C ASP A 52 8.84 25.76 2.22
N ALA A 53 8.42 26.38 3.32
CA ALA A 53 8.65 25.83 4.66
C ALA A 53 8.02 24.44 4.85
N GLU A 54 6.99 24.13 4.05
CA GLU A 54 6.27 22.87 4.05
C GLU A 54 6.83 21.85 3.04
N ALA A 55 7.86 22.20 2.27
CA ALA A 55 8.46 21.31 1.30
C ALA A 55 9.28 20.20 1.98
N ARG A 56 8.95 18.94 1.67
CA ARG A 56 9.73 17.75 2.06
C ARG A 56 10.52 17.24 0.86
N ASP A 57 11.84 17.44 0.89
CA ASP A 57 12.78 17.13 -0.19
C ASP A 57 12.36 17.62 -1.59
N ALA A 58 11.50 18.64 -1.64
CA ALA A 58 11.02 19.20 -2.90
C ALA A 58 12.10 20.07 -3.54
N SER A 59 12.60 19.59 -4.68
CA SER A 59 13.28 20.42 -5.66
C SER A 59 12.24 21.15 -6.51
N SER A 60 12.61 22.30 -7.08
CA SER A 60 11.76 22.98 -8.06
C SER A 60 11.54 22.02 -9.21
N GLY A 61 10.28 21.68 -9.46
CA GLY A 61 9.93 20.65 -10.40
C GLY A 61 8.62 20.96 -11.07
N GLU A 62 8.48 20.47 -12.29
CA GLU A 62 7.22 20.47 -12.99
C GLU A 62 6.44 19.22 -12.60
N LEU A 63 5.27 19.42 -11.96
CA LEU A 63 4.28 18.38 -11.76
C LEU A 63 3.25 18.47 -12.88
N VAL A 64 3.04 17.38 -13.61
CA VAL A 64 1.94 17.26 -14.58
C VAL A 64 0.99 16.18 -14.09
N VAL A 65 -0.16 16.58 -13.54
CA VAL A 65 -1.20 15.66 -13.10
C VAL A 65 -2.02 15.25 -14.32
N THR A 66 -2.06 13.95 -14.63
CA THR A 66 -2.66 13.45 -15.86
C THR A 66 -4.07 12.93 -15.67
N SER A 67 -4.33 12.18 -14.60
CA SER A 67 -5.66 11.63 -14.32
C SER A 67 -5.88 11.28 -12.86
N LEU A 68 -7.15 11.24 -12.44
CA LEU A 68 -7.58 10.64 -11.18
C LEU A 68 -7.52 9.11 -11.28
N VAL A 69 -7.08 8.43 -10.23
CA VAL A 69 -7.12 6.96 -10.14
C VAL A 69 -8.46 6.54 -9.54
N GLU A 70 -9.45 6.33 -10.40
CA GLU A 70 -10.80 5.95 -9.97
C GLU A 70 -10.85 4.55 -9.35
N GLY A 71 -11.64 4.42 -8.27
CA GLY A 71 -11.83 3.16 -7.57
C GLY A 71 -10.63 2.74 -6.71
N LEU A 72 -9.70 3.65 -6.42
CA LEU A 72 -8.70 3.47 -5.36
C LEU A 72 -9.05 4.36 -4.18
N ASP A 73 -9.40 3.76 -3.04
CA ASP A 73 -9.69 4.47 -1.79
C ASP A 73 -8.59 4.22 -0.77
N THR A 74 -8.08 5.28 -0.14
CA THR A 74 -7.16 5.16 1.00
C THR A 74 -7.75 5.79 2.24
N ALA A 75 -7.70 5.08 3.37
CA ALA A 75 -8.09 5.57 4.68
C ALA A 75 -6.91 5.43 5.66
N PHE A 76 -6.48 6.56 6.22
CA PHE A 76 -5.40 6.63 7.20
C PHE A 76 -5.96 6.45 8.63
N SER A 77 -5.11 6.11 9.61
CA SER A 77 -5.55 5.86 10.99
C SER A 77 -5.99 7.12 11.73
N ASP A 78 -5.57 8.31 11.26
CA ASP A 78 -6.03 9.61 11.74
C ASP A 78 -7.43 10.01 11.23
N GLY A 79 -8.06 9.15 10.42
CA GLY A 79 -9.37 9.38 9.82
C GLY A 79 -9.34 10.17 8.51
N THR A 80 -8.17 10.64 8.07
CA THR A 80 -8.02 11.30 6.77
C THR A 80 -8.09 10.30 5.63
N ARG A 81 -8.41 10.78 4.43
CA ARG A 81 -8.51 9.97 3.21
C ARG A 81 -7.53 10.45 2.17
N GLY A 82 -6.93 9.51 1.46
CA GLY A 82 -6.03 9.77 0.33
C GLY A 82 -6.79 9.72 -1.00
N THR A 83 -6.50 10.68 -1.87
CA THR A 83 -6.94 10.69 -3.27
C THR A 83 -5.73 10.54 -4.17
N HIS A 84 -5.79 9.60 -5.11
CA HIS A 84 -4.65 9.19 -5.93
C HIS A 84 -4.77 9.75 -7.33
N TYR A 85 -3.67 10.27 -7.84
CA TYR A 85 -3.56 10.76 -9.20
C TYR A 85 -2.37 10.12 -9.89
N MET A 86 -2.55 9.87 -11.19
CA MET A 86 -1.42 9.63 -12.08
C MET A 86 -0.84 10.97 -12.48
N ALA A 87 0.49 11.04 -12.50
CA ALA A 87 1.20 12.25 -12.85
C ALA A 87 2.56 11.93 -13.49
N THR A 88 3.23 12.99 -13.94
CA THR A 88 4.68 12.99 -14.07
C THR A 88 5.29 14.05 -13.17
N TRP A 89 6.42 13.73 -12.56
CA TRP A 89 7.24 14.65 -11.78
C TRP A 89 8.59 14.76 -12.46
N GLN A 90 8.93 15.96 -12.94
CA GLN A 90 10.16 16.20 -13.70
C GLN A 90 10.28 15.24 -14.91
N GLY A 91 9.15 14.98 -15.57
CA GLY A 91 9.06 14.06 -16.72
C GLY A 91 9.09 12.57 -16.38
N LYS A 92 9.32 12.18 -15.12
CA LYS A 92 9.24 10.77 -14.69
C LYS A 92 7.83 10.39 -14.26
N PRO A 93 7.33 9.17 -14.56
CA PRO A 93 6.06 8.69 -14.03
C PRO A 93 6.01 8.78 -12.51
N ALA A 94 4.91 9.33 -11.98
CA ALA A 94 4.70 9.53 -10.56
C ALA A 94 3.27 9.17 -10.15
N VAL A 95 3.11 8.79 -8.89
CA VAL A 95 1.82 8.72 -8.21
C VAL A 95 1.75 9.87 -7.22
N VAL A 96 0.69 10.67 -7.31
CA VAL A 96 0.42 11.74 -6.35
C VAL A 96 -0.68 11.31 -5.41
N VAL A 97 -0.48 11.50 -4.11
CA VAL A 97 -1.50 11.29 -3.09
C VAL A 97 -1.80 12.60 -2.39
N ARG A 98 -3.02 13.08 -2.56
CA ARG A 98 -3.54 14.25 -1.86
C ARG A 98 -4.39 13.79 -0.67
N SER A 99 -4.05 14.22 0.54
CA SER A 99 -4.85 13.98 1.76
C SER A 99 -4.83 15.22 2.64
N ALA A 100 -5.93 15.57 3.32
CA ALA A 100 -6.07 16.74 4.21
C ALA A 100 -4.98 17.84 4.12
N GLY A 101 -3.88 17.72 4.87
CA GLY A 101 -2.73 18.66 4.90
C GLY A 101 -1.45 18.17 4.21
N HIS A 102 -1.53 17.15 3.36
CA HIS A 102 -0.42 16.51 2.68
C HIS A 102 -0.65 16.41 1.17
N LEU A 103 0.46 16.55 0.45
CA LEU A 103 0.61 16.22 -0.96
C LEU A 103 1.90 15.41 -1.08
N ASP A 104 1.77 14.11 -1.29
CA ASP A 104 2.89 13.20 -1.51
C ASP A 104 3.03 12.93 -3.01
N ILE A 105 4.25 13.01 -3.53
CA ILE A 105 4.60 12.73 -4.92
C ILE A 105 5.64 11.61 -4.89
N THR A 106 5.22 10.44 -5.32
CA THR A 106 6.02 9.22 -5.32
C THR A 106 6.50 8.93 -6.74
N VAL A 107 7.82 8.86 -6.92
CA VAL A 107 8.45 8.31 -8.12
C VAL A 107 9.15 7.02 -7.73
N ALA A 108 8.65 5.89 -8.25
CA ALA A 108 9.29 4.59 -8.13
C ALA A 108 10.03 4.28 -9.44
N ASP A 109 11.34 4.18 -9.38
CA ASP A 109 12.16 3.82 -10.52
C ASP A 109 13.27 2.85 -10.13
N ALA A 110 14.11 2.46 -11.08
CA ALA A 110 15.17 1.48 -10.84
C ALA A 110 16.18 1.94 -9.76
N THR A 111 16.26 3.23 -9.42
CA THR A 111 17.13 3.75 -8.34
C THR A 111 16.52 3.64 -6.95
N GLY A 112 15.21 3.42 -6.84
CA GLY A 112 14.52 3.38 -5.55
C GLY A 112 13.13 4.02 -5.65
N VAL A 113 12.56 4.31 -4.48
CA VAL A 113 11.40 5.19 -4.36
C VAL A 113 11.88 6.53 -3.84
N SER A 114 11.64 7.59 -4.60
CA SER A 114 11.80 8.96 -4.13
C SER A 114 10.43 9.54 -3.81
N ILE A 115 10.29 10.04 -2.58
CA ILE A 115 9.09 10.71 -2.10
C ILE A 115 9.46 12.17 -1.93
N THR A 116 8.74 13.04 -2.62
CA THR A 116 8.80 14.48 -2.43
C THR A 116 7.40 14.97 -2.15
N GLY A 117 7.25 16.11 -1.49
CA GLY A 117 5.90 16.59 -1.23
C GLY A 117 5.82 17.85 -0.42
N TYR A 118 4.60 18.15 -0.01
CA TYR A 118 4.27 19.30 0.82
C TYR A 118 3.43 18.83 1.98
N SER A 119 3.81 19.21 3.19
CA SER A 119 3.03 18.96 4.40
C SER A 119 3.37 19.98 5.47
N GLY A 120 2.41 20.22 6.36
CA GLY A 120 2.65 21.03 7.56
C GLY A 120 3.44 20.31 8.66
N ASP A 121 3.95 19.10 8.42
CA ASP A 121 4.69 18.30 9.39
C ASP A 121 6.20 18.31 9.14
N THR A 122 6.98 17.94 10.17
CA THR A 122 8.45 17.96 10.12
C THR A 122 9.07 16.64 9.69
N GLU A 123 8.28 15.75 9.06
CA GLU A 123 8.71 14.39 8.77
C GLU A 123 9.73 14.37 7.62
N ARG A 124 10.90 13.77 7.85
CA ARG A 124 11.95 13.67 6.83
C ARG A 124 11.74 12.42 5.99
N PRO A 125 11.99 12.47 4.67
CA PRO A 125 11.92 11.28 3.85
C PRO A 125 12.99 10.26 4.24
N HIS A 126 12.57 9.00 4.31
CA HIS A 126 13.45 7.88 4.61
C HIS A 126 14.34 7.54 3.39
N ARG A 127 15.65 7.38 3.63
CA ARG A 127 16.56 6.70 2.72
C ARG A 127 16.84 5.31 3.26
N LEU A 128 16.55 4.29 2.47
CA LEU A 128 16.95 2.92 2.78
C LEU A 128 18.47 2.86 2.99
N ARG A 129 18.88 2.43 4.18
CA ARG A 129 20.29 2.15 4.47
C ARG A 129 20.62 0.82 3.79
N ARG A 130 21.46 0.87 2.76
CA ARG A 130 21.94 -0.33 2.05
C ARG A 130 22.97 -1.02 2.96
N ASP A 131 22.52 -1.95 3.80
CA ASP A 131 23.45 -2.77 4.56
C ASP A 131 24.10 -3.78 3.59
N GLY A 132 25.37 -3.53 3.28
CA GLY A 132 26.20 -4.45 2.51
C GLY A 132 26.80 -5.51 3.43
N SER A 133 26.33 -6.76 3.34
CA SER A 133 27.06 -7.91 3.87
C SER A 133 27.48 -8.81 2.71
N ALA A 134 28.80 -8.89 2.50
CA ALA A 134 29.47 -9.49 1.35
C ALA A 134 29.48 -11.04 1.32
N GLU A 135 28.78 -11.73 2.23
CA GLU A 135 28.85 -13.21 2.31
C GLU A 135 27.89 -13.95 1.39
N SER A 136 26.82 -13.30 0.89
CA SER A 136 25.84 -13.94 0.00
C SER A 136 26.36 -14.18 -1.44
N ALA A 137 27.47 -13.51 -1.83
CA ALA A 137 27.97 -13.55 -3.21
C ALA A 137 28.64 -14.89 -3.59
N ALA A 138 29.12 -15.68 -2.61
CA ALA A 138 29.93 -16.87 -2.89
C ALA A 138 29.12 -18.14 -3.18
N ALA A 139 27.87 -18.23 -2.73
CA ALA A 139 27.01 -19.41 -2.93
C ALA A 139 26.28 -19.38 -4.30
N THR A 140 26.03 -18.20 -4.84
CA THR A 140 25.14 -17.96 -6.00
C THR A 140 25.77 -18.25 -7.36
N ALA A 141 27.10 -18.43 -7.42
CA ALA A 141 27.80 -18.66 -8.68
C ALA A 141 27.62 -20.07 -9.28
N ARG A 142 26.92 -21.00 -8.59
CA ARG A 142 26.79 -22.40 -9.06
C ARG A 142 25.43 -22.79 -9.64
N ALA A 143 24.42 -21.93 -9.61
CA ALA A 143 23.07 -22.28 -10.08
C ALA A 143 22.71 -21.71 -11.47
N VAL A 144 23.58 -20.92 -12.11
CA VAL A 144 23.28 -20.25 -13.39
C VAL A 144 23.77 -21.10 -14.57
N ALA A 145 23.09 -22.21 -14.85
CA ALA A 145 23.24 -22.92 -16.12
C ALA A 145 21.95 -23.69 -16.46
N SER A 146 21.34 -23.34 -17.60
CA SER A 146 20.01 -23.72 -18.12
C SER A 146 18.87 -22.93 -17.47
N VAL A 147 18.03 -22.20 -18.20
CA VAL A 147 17.21 -22.64 -19.35
C VAL A 147 17.07 -21.51 -20.38
N ALA A 148 17.10 -21.87 -21.66
CA ALA A 148 16.86 -20.99 -22.80
C ALA A 148 15.48 -21.24 -23.42
N ASP A 149 14.89 -20.12 -23.90
CA ASP A 149 13.89 -19.91 -24.96
C ASP A 149 12.65 -20.82 -25.09
N GLU A 150 11.47 -20.22 -24.83
CA GLU A 150 10.31 -20.35 -25.71
C GLU A 150 9.49 -19.04 -25.76
N PRO A 151 8.88 -18.67 -26.90
CA PRO A 151 8.08 -17.45 -27.05
C PRO A 151 6.65 -17.61 -26.49
N PRO A 152 6.04 -16.54 -25.95
CA PRO A 152 4.74 -16.63 -25.33
C PRO A 152 3.63 -16.81 -26.37
N THR A 153 2.89 -17.91 -26.23
CA THR A 153 1.62 -18.16 -26.93
C THR A 153 0.51 -17.33 -26.26
N THR A 154 -0.15 -16.51 -27.06
CA THR A 154 -1.37 -15.78 -26.69
C THR A 154 -2.54 -16.77 -26.58
N SER A 155 -2.80 -17.29 -25.38
CA SER A 155 -4.03 -18.03 -25.08
C SER A 155 -5.04 -17.16 -24.34
N GLY A 156 -6.26 -17.12 -24.89
CA GLY A 156 -7.37 -16.31 -24.43
C GLY A 156 -7.77 -16.63 -22.99
N LEU A 157 -7.74 -15.61 -22.15
CA LEU A 157 -8.27 -15.65 -20.79
C LEU A 157 -9.80 -15.68 -20.84
N SER A 158 -10.42 -16.61 -20.11
CA SER A 158 -11.84 -16.53 -19.79
C SER A 158 -12.12 -15.25 -18.99
N PRO A 159 -13.22 -14.53 -19.25
CA PRO A 159 -13.62 -13.38 -18.46
C PRO A 159 -13.75 -13.76 -16.98
N ASN A 160 -13.23 -12.93 -16.08
CA ASN A 160 -13.43 -13.12 -14.65
C ASN A 160 -14.94 -12.97 -14.37
N PRO A 161 -15.64 -13.99 -13.86
CA PRO A 161 -17.09 -13.93 -13.60
C PRO A 161 -17.49 -12.88 -12.56
N HIS A 162 -16.52 -12.25 -11.89
CA HIS A 162 -16.71 -11.19 -10.89
C HIS A 162 -16.12 -9.82 -11.30
N GLU A 163 -15.71 -9.67 -12.56
CA GLU A 163 -15.27 -8.41 -13.13
C GLU A 163 -16.36 -7.33 -12.95
N GLY A 164 -16.02 -6.23 -12.25
CA GLY A 164 -16.93 -5.09 -12.03
C GLY A 164 -17.84 -5.14 -10.78
N LEU A 165 -17.84 -6.21 -9.97
CA LEU A 165 -18.71 -6.31 -8.78
C LEU A 165 -17.98 -6.27 -7.42
N SER A 166 -16.66 -6.47 -7.38
CA SER A 166 -15.93 -6.74 -6.14
C SER A 166 -15.04 -5.59 -5.65
N THR A 167 -14.94 -5.45 -4.32
CA THR A 167 -13.99 -4.55 -3.64
C THR A 167 -12.95 -5.42 -2.94
N VAL A 168 -11.67 -5.17 -3.19
CA VAL A 168 -10.56 -5.78 -2.44
C VAL A 168 -10.03 -4.78 -1.42
N GLY A 169 -9.84 -5.20 -0.18
CA GLY A 169 -9.32 -4.38 0.91
C GLY A 169 -7.97 -4.87 1.39
N PHE A 170 -6.99 -3.98 1.44
CA PHE A 170 -5.68 -4.22 2.03
C PHE A 170 -5.59 -3.41 3.32
N HIS A 171 -5.50 -4.10 4.45
CA HIS A 171 -5.57 -3.56 5.79
C HIS A 171 -4.20 -3.66 6.45
N MET A 172 -3.56 -2.52 6.68
CA MET A 172 -2.25 -2.40 7.29
C MET A 172 -2.42 -1.99 8.75
N PHE A 173 -1.99 -2.85 9.65
CA PHE A 173 -1.92 -2.62 11.09
C PHE A 173 -0.50 -2.18 11.39
N VAL A 174 -0.30 -0.91 11.68
CA VAL A 174 1.03 -0.39 11.99
C VAL A 174 1.32 -0.65 13.46
N HIS A 175 2.39 -1.40 13.72
CA HIS A 175 2.81 -1.73 15.07
C HIS A 175 3.12 -0.45 15.86
N ASP A 176 2.85 -0.47 17.16
CA ASP A 176 2.93 0.72 18.02
C ASP A 176 4.37 1.23 18.13
N ASP A 177 5.37 0.35 18.09
CA ASP A 177 6.81 0.69 17.98
C ASP A 177 7.21 1.49 16.70
N VAL A 178 6.33 1.61 15.70
CA VAL A 178 6.58 2.47 14.53
C VAL A 178 6.14 3.90 14.85
N GLU A 179 6.90 4.56 15.71
CA GLU A 179 6.57 5.92 16.17
C GLU A 179 7.16 7.02 15.26
N ASP A 180 8.21 6.70 14.50
CA ASP A 180 8.97 7.65 13.70
C ASP A 180 8.35 7.95 12.33
N ARG A 181 7.24 7.29 11.98
CA ARG A 181 6.64 7.36 10.65
C ARG A 181 5.13 7.53 10.67
N SER A 182 4.60 8.46 9.88
CA SER A 182 3.16 8.61 9.65
C SER A 182 2.63 7.55 8.67
N ASP A 183 1.30 7.35 8.66
CA ASP A 183 0.69 6.45 7.68
C ASP A 183 0.85 6.99 6.26
N GLN A 184 0.81 8.30 6.09
CA GLN A 184 1.01 9.00 4.83
C GLN A 184 2.42 8.74 4.30
N HIS A 185 3.44 8.81 5.16
CA HIS A 185 4.81 8.50 4.79
C HIS A 185 5.00 7.03 4.40
N ILE A 186 4.46 6.10 5.20
CA ILE A 186 4.46 4.67 4.87
C ILE A 186 3.77 4.44 3.52
N HIS A 187 2.63 5.08 3.31
CA HIS A 187 1.84 4.93 2.09
C HIS A 187 2.60 5.45 0.88
N ALA A 188 3.17 6.65 0.96
CA ALA A 188 3.92 7.25 -0.13
C ALA A 188 5.13 6.38 -0.56
N GLY A 189 5.83 5.76 0.39
CA GLY A 189 7.00 4.93 0.11
C GLY A 189 6.69 3.52 -0.38
N TYR A 190 5.78 2.84 0.29
CA TYR A 190 5.58 1.40 0.11
C TYR A 190 4.32 1.03 -0.68
N VAL A 191 3.30 1.89 -0.67
CA VAL A 191 1.93 1.47 -1.04
C VAL A 191 1.37 2.24 -2.23
N ALA A 192 1.66 3.54 -2.37
CA ALA A 192 1.02 4.40 -3.37
C ALA A 192 1.22 3.89 -4.81
N TRP A 193 2.47 3.58 -5.18
CA TRP A 193 2.80 3.03 -6.50
C TRP A 193 2.19 1.64 -6.70
N TRP A 194 2.26 0.78 -5.69
CA TRP A 194 1.77 -0.60 -5.75
C TRP A 194 0.23 -0.66 -5.82
N ALA A 195 -0.48 0.20 -5.09
CA ALA A 195 -1.93 0.23 -5.06
C ALA A 195 -2.53 0.66 -6.41
N VAL A 196 -1.86 1.59 -7.11
CA VAL A 196 -2.20 1.95 -8.49
C VAL A 196 -2.02 0.75 -9.43
N ASP A 197 -0.96 -0.03 -9.25
CA ASP A 197 -0.76 -1.26 -10.03
C ASP A 197 -1.79 -2.35 -9.69
N MET A 198 -2.16 -2.53 -8.42
CA MET A 198 -3.23 -3.46 -8.04
C MET A 198 -4.58 -3.10 -8.67
N ARG A 199 -4.88 -1.80 -8.81
CA ARG A 199 -6.09 -1.34 -9.49
C ARG A 199 -6.14 -1.81 -10.95
N ARG A 200 -4.99 -1.92 -11.61
CA ARG A 200 -4.84 -2.41 -12.99
C ARG A 200 -4.83 -3.94 -13.05
N ILE A 201 -4.07 -4.58 -12.16
CA ILE A 201 -3.79 -6.01 -12.21
C ILE A 201 -5.03 -6.83 -11.85
N LEU A 202 -5.74 -6.47 -10.77
CA LEU A 202 -6.76 -7.34 -10.18
C LEU A 202 -8.12 -7.26 -10.91
N ALA A 203 -8.31 -6.30 -11.83
CA ALA A 203 -9.57 -6.08 -12.57
C ALA A 203 -10.83 -6.00 -11.69
N VAL A 204 -10.67 -5.59 -10.42
CA VAL A 204 -11.74 -5.39 -9.45
C VAL A 204 -12.37 -4.00 -9.60
N ARG A 205 -13.59 -3.80 -9.09
CA ARG A 205 -14.26 -2.49 -9.15
C ARG A 205 -13.53 -1.46 -8.28
N ARG A 206 -13.05 -1.90 -7.12
CA ARG A 206 -12.44 -1.03 -6.13
C ARG A 206 -11.31 -1.72 -5.37
N VAL A 207 -10.23 -0.99 -5.18
CA VAL A 207 -9.12 -1.32 -4.28
C VAL A 207 -9.19 -0.37 -3.09
N GLN A 208 -9.12 -0.91 -1.87
CA GLN A 208 -9.04 -0.12 -0.65
C GLN A 208 -7.72 -0.38 0.05
N THR A 209 -7.08 0.68 0.54
CA THR A 209 -5.95 0.58 1.46
C THR A 209 -6.33 1.26 2.77
N VAL A 210 -6.17 0.55 3.88
CA VAL A 210 -6.72 0.96 5.16
C VAL A 210 -5.67 0.81 6.25
N TYR A 211 -5.33 1.90 6.92
CA TYR A 211 -4.37 1.90 8.03
C TYR A 211 -5.09 1.85 9.37
N ARG A 212 -4.45 1.16 10.31
CA ARG A 212 -4.90 1.00 11.70
C ARG A 212 -3.69 1.08 12.62
N ARG A 213 -3.86 1.78 13.74
CA ARG A 213 -2.84 1.96 14.80
C ARG A 213 -3.49 1.83 16.17
N ARG A 214 -2.69 1.57 17.20
CA ARG A 214 -3.12 1.57 18.60
C ARG A 214 -4.33 0.67 18.83
N MET A 215 -4.26 -0.55 18.30
CA MET A 215 -5.26 -1.59 18.48
C MET A 215 -4.73 -2.64 19.46
N PRO A 216 -5.20 -2.64 20.72
CA PRO A 216 -4.71 -3.57 21.73
C PRO A 216 -4.87 -5.03 21.32
N GLY A 217 -3.83 -5.82 21.54
CA GLY A 217 -3.68 -7.22 21.13
C GLY A 217 -3.33 -7.43 19.65
N LEU A 218 -3.19 -6.36 18.84
CA LEU A 218 -2.92 -6.45 17.41
C LEU A 218 -1.73 -5.62 16.96
N THR A 219 -1.64 -4.35 17.36
CA THR A 219 -0.52 -3.46 17.00
C THR A 219 0.53 -3.37 18.11
N ASP A 220 0.25 -3.88 19.30
CA ASP A 220 1.14 -3.98 20.46
C ASP A 220 1.57 -5.44 20.73
N ILE A 221 1.45 -6.32 19.73
CA ILE A 221 1.81 -7.73 19.87
C ILE A 221 3.33 -7.88 20.09
N PRO A 222 3.80 -8.67 21.08
CA PRO A 222 5.24 -8.84 21.30
C PRO A 222 5.95 -9.38 20.05
N ARG A 223 7.03 -8.72 19.60
CA ARG A 223 7.76 -9.05 18.36
C ARG A 223 8.87 -10.09 18.52
N HIS A 224 9.45 -10.20 19.71
CA HIS A 224 10.67 -11.00 19.95
C HIS A 224 10.42 -12.45 20.34
N ASP A 225 9.17 -12.84 20.50
CA ASP A 225 8.79 -14.23 20.75
C ASP A 225 8.58 -14.88 19.38
N GLY A 226 9.18 -16.05 19.12
CA GLY A 226 9.15 -16.69 17.80
C GLY A 226 7.76 -16.79 17.12
N ASP A 227 7.77 -17.02 15.81
CA ASP A 227 6.59 -17.11 14.93
C ASP A 227 5.59 -15.93 15.06
N LEU A 228 6.06 -14.71 14.78
CA LEU A 228 5.24 -13.50 14.82
C LEU A 228 4.02 -13.59 13.88
N LEU A 229 4.18 -14.11 12.66
CA LEU A 229 3.07 -14.26 11.70
C LEU A 229 1.99 -15.18 12.25
N GLY A 230 2.35 -16.37 12.77
CA GLY A 230 1.39 -17.31 13.35
C GLY A 230 0.64 -16.72 14.53
N ARG A 231 1.35 -16.11 15.49
CA ARG A 231 0.72 -15.49 16.67
C ARG A 231 -0.19 -14.32 16.28
N TRP A 232 0.24 -13.46 15.37
CA TRP A 232 -0.55 -12.33 14.92
C TRP A 232 -1.79 -12.76 14.13
N THR A 233 -1.66 -13.80 13.29
CA THR A 233 -2.78 -14.43 12.57
C THR A 233 -3.87 -14.87 13.55
N LEU A 234 -3.50 -15.53 14.65
CA LEU A 234 -4.45 -15.95 15.69
C LEU A 234 -5.16 -14.76 16.36
N SER A 235 -4.44 -13.67 16.63
CA SER A 235 -5.06 -12.44 17.16
C SER A 235 -6.03 -11.81 16.17
N MET A 236 -5.67 -11.77 14.88
CA MET A 236 -6.51 -11.20 13.83
C MET A 236 -7.77 -12.04 13.59
N GLN A 237 -7.65 -13.37 13.55
CA GLN A 237 -8.80 -14.26 13.44
C GLN A 237 -9.80 -14.05 14.58
N ARG A 238 -9.32 -13.83 15.82
CA ARG A 238 -10.21 -13.49 16.95
C ARG A 238 -10.94 -12.16 16.76
N LEU A 239 -10.27 -11.14 16.21
CA LEU A 239 -10.92 -9.88 15.84
C LEU A 239 -12.01 -10.13 14.78
N VAL A 240 -11.64 -10.76 13.66
CA VAL A 240 -12.53 -11.02 12.53
C VAL A 240 -13.76 -11.81 12.96
N MET A 241 -13.59 -12.84 13.80
CA MET A 241 -14.69 -13.60 14.40
C MET A 241 -15.58 -12.73 15.29
N ARG A 242 -15.00 -11.89 16.15
CA ARG A 242 -15.74 -11.00 17.05
C ARG A 242 -16.56 -9.95 16.29
N GLU A 243 -15.98 -9.39 15.24
CA GLU A 243 -16.62 -8.36 14.41
C GLU A 243 -17.59 -8.95 13.35
N GLY A 244 -17.70 -10.28 13.27
CA GLY A 244 -18.56 -10.96 12.28
C GLY A 244 -18.09 -10.80 10.84
N LEU A 245 -16.80 -10.50 10.61
CA LEU A 245 -16.19 -10.27 9.31
C LEU A 245 -15.69 -11.57 8.64
N MET A 246 -16.32 -12.71 8.96
CA MET A 246 -15.82 -14.05 8.61
C MET A 246 -15.46 -14.15 7.12
N PRO A 247 -14.22 -14.58 6.78
CA PRO A 247 -13.83 -14.76 5.40
C PRO A 247 -14.70 -15.83 4.75
N ILE A 248 -15.08 -15.61 3.50
CA ILE A 248 -15.72 -16.64 2.68
C ILE A 248 -14.61 -17.63 2.32
N PRO A 249 -14.73 -18.93 2.68
CA PRO A 249 -13.72 -19.93 2.34
C PRO A 249 -13.40 -19.91 0.84
N GLY A 250 -12.12 -19.84 0.49
CA GLY A 250 -11.64 -19.76 -0.90
C GLY A 250 -11.64 -18.37 -1.53
N HIS A 251 -12.15 -17.33 -0.84
CA HIS A 251 -12.23 -15.97 -1.37
C HIS A 251 -12.10 -14.91 -0.26
N SER A 252 -10.87 -14.59 0.17
CA SER A 252 -10.69 -13.42 1.02
C SER A 252 -10.37 -12.18 0.19
N TRP A 253 -11.39 -11.34 0.02
CA TRP A 253 -11.27 -9.99 -0.52
C TRP A 253 -10.54 -9.04 0.43
N PHE A 254 -10.33 -9.44 1.68
CA PHE A 254 -9.62 -8.66 2.68
C PHE A 254 -8.28 -9.30 3.00
N LYS A 255 -7.21 -8.54 2.81
CA LYS A 255 -5.85 -8.91 3.13
C LYS A 255 -5.38 -8.05 4.30
N PHE A 256 -4.72 -8.65 5.26
CA PHE A 256 -4.29 -8.03 6.50
C PHE A 256 -2.77 -8.14 6.62
N MET A 257 -2.12 -7.04 6.96
CA MET A 257 -0.67 -7.01 7.16
C MET A 257 -0.30 -6.27 8.44
N LEU A 258 0.54 -6.87 9.27
CA LEU A 258 1.22 -6.15 10.36
C LEU A 258 2.48 -5.48 9.81
N LEU A 259 2.63 -4.18 10.04
CA LEU A 259 3.81 -3.41 9.68
C LEU A 259 4.67 -3.18 10.93
N THR A 260 5.89 -3.68 10.95
CA THR A 260 6.84 -3.57 12.07
C THR A 260 8.00 -2.63 11.73
N PRO A 261 8.69 -2.04 12.71
CA PRO A 261 9.88 -1.24 12.42
C PRO A 261 11.04 -2.14 12.00
N ASP A 262 11.35 -3.17 12.78
CA ASP A 262 12.52 -4.04 12.58
C ASP A 262 12.18 -5.28 11.74
N ALA A 263 13.24 -5.95 11.29
CA ALA A 263 13.16 -7.26 10.66
C ALA A 263 12.45 -8.26 11.59
N ILE A 264 11.66 -9.16 10.99
CA ILE A 264 10.85 -10.14 11.73
C ILE A 264 11.77 -11.23 12.30
N GLU A 265 12.77 -11.63 11.50
CA GLU A 265 13.85 -12.56 11.85
C GLU A 265 15.15 -12.08 11.18
N PRO A 266 16.34 -12.50 11.62
CA PRO A 266 17.61 -12.06 11.04
C PRO A 266 17.68 -12.32 9.53
N GLY A 267 17.66 -11.27 8.70
CA GLY A 267 17.68 -11.38 7.24
C GLY A 267 16.30 -11.48 6.58
N HIS A 268 15.21 -11.42 7.36
CA HIS A 268 13.83 -11.52 6.86
C HIS A 268 13.05 -10.24 7.15
N TYR A 269 12.70 -9.53 6.09
CA TYR A 269 11.88 -8.31 6.20
C TYR A 269 10.39 -8.58 6.06
N GLY A 270 9.96 -9.79 5.70
CA GLY A 270 8.55 -10.09 5.50
C GLY A 270 8.25 -11.59 5.61
N ARG A 271 6.98 -11.90 5.86
CA ARG A 271 6.42 -13.25 5.75
C ARG A 271 4.92 -13.17 5.48
N ALA A 272 4.41 -14.04 4.62
CA ALA A 272 2.99 -14.13 4.32
C ALA A 272 2.53 -15.59 4.21
N TRP A 273 1.24 -15.82 4.43
CA TRP A 273 0.60 -17.07 4.04
C TRP A 273 0.31 -17.05 2.54
N LEU A 274 0.88 -17.99 1.78
CA LEU A 274 0.62 -18.11 0.34
C LEU A 274 -0.87 -18.39 0.10
N GLY A 275 -1.52 -17.54 -0.71
CA GLY A 275 -2.95 -17.61 -0.97
C GLY A 275 -3.84 -17.33 0.25
N GLY A 276 -3.25 -17.01 1.41
CA GLY A 276 -3.96 -16.65 2.62
C GLY A 276 -4.33 -15.17 2.64
N ASP A 277 -4.67 -14.68 3.83
CA ASP A 277 -5.12 -13.31 4.08
C ASP A 277 -4.22 -12.55 5.07
N HIS A 278 -3.21 -13.17 5.65
CA HIS A 278 -2.31 -12.51 6.61
C HIS A 278 -0.86 -12.46 6.14
N ALA A 279 -0.22 -11.33 6.45
CA ALA A 279 1.19 -11.09 6.26
C ALA A 279 1.78 -10.24 7.39
N VAL A 280 3.11 -10.24 7.50
CA VAL A 280 3.87 -9.29 8.32
C VAL A 280 4.99 -8.73 7.45
N ALA A 281 5.26 -7.44 7.55
CA ALA A 281 6.33 -6.78 6.81
C ALA A 281 7.04 -5.73 7.69
N SER A 282 8.35 -5.60 7.48
CA SER A 282 9.22 -4.65 8.16
C SER A 282 9.42 -3.42 7.31
N LEU A 283 9.21 -2.25 7.90
CA LEU A 283 9.45 -0.95 7.30
C LEU A 283 10.93 -0.56 7.24
N ASN A 284 11.84 -1.36 7.81
CA ASN A 284 13.28 -1.24 7.57
C ASN A 284 13.75 -2.10 6.38
N GLY A 285 12.86 -2.90 5.79
CA GLY A 285 13.11 -3.64 4.56
C GLY A 285 13.02 -2.80 3.28
N PRO A 286 13.23 -3.41 2.10
CA PRO A 286 13.12 -2.71 0.82
C PRO A 286 11.71 -2.17 0.58
N TYR A 287 11.57 -1.09 -0.20
CA TYR A 287 10.26 -0.50 -0.53
C TYR A 287 9.29 -1.46 -1.24
N THR A 288 9.80 -2.57 -1.78
CA THR A 288 9.00 -3.65 -2.36
C THR A 288 8.42 -4.63 -1.35
N VAL A 289 8.81 -4.60 -0.07
CA VAL A 289 8.42 -5.63 0.92
C VAL A 289 6.90 -5.77 1.07
N ILE A 290 6.16 -4.66 1.15
CA ILE A 290 4.69 -4.71 1.24
C ILE A 290 4.09 -5.33 -0.02
N ALA A 291 4.61 -4.96 -1.20
CA ALA A 291 4.18 -5.54 -2.46
C ALA A 291 4.51 -7.04 -2.49
N HIS A 292 5.72 -7.45 -2.10
CA HIS A 292 6.16 -8.84 -2.06
C HIS A 292 5.20 -9.70 -1.22
N GLU A 293 4.98 -9.30 0.03
CA GLU A 293 4.17 -10.08 0.96
C GLU A 293 2.69 -10.10 0.57
N TYR A 294 2.10 -8.97 0.13
CA TYR A 294 0.73 -9.02 -0.39
C TYR A 294 0.63 -9.83 -1.68
N GLY A 295 1.68 -9.84 -2.52
CA GLY A 295 1.74 -10.67 -3.70
C GLY A 295 1.56 -12.15 -3.37
N HIS A 296 2.18 -12.63 -2.30
CA HIS A 296 1.96 -13.98 -1.77
C HIS A 296 0.52 -14.21 -1.28
N THR A 297 -0.08 -13.25 -0.56
CA THR A 297 -1.49 -13.37 -0.14
C THR A 297 -2.48 -13.42 -1.31
N LEU A 298 -2.05 -12.99 -2.50
CA LEU A 298 -2.80 -13.06 -3.76
C LEU A 298 -2.42 -14.29 -4.59
N GLY A 299 -1.74 -15.27 -3.99
CA GLY A 299 -1.35 -16.52 -4.63
C GLY A 299 -0.13 -16.40 -5.55
N GLY A 300 0.53 -15.24 -5.62
CA GLY A 300 1.79 -15.08 -6.36
C GLY A 300 2.94 -15.86 -5.72
N VAL A 301 3.87 -16.33 -6.55
CA VAL A 301 4.97 -17.20 -6.13
C VAL A 301 6.30 -16.73 -6.68
N HIS A 302 7.39 -17.20 -6.07
CA HIS A 302 8.75 -16.84 -6.45
C HIS A 302 9.18 -17.47 -7.79
N GLU A 303 8.66 -18.66 -8.10
CA GLU A 303 8.99 -19.40 -9.33
C GLU A 303 8.53 -18.66 -10.59
N ASP A 304 7.46 -17.87 -10.45
CA ASP A 304 6.92 -17.02 -11.50
C ASP A 304 7.59 -15.63 -11.54
N ALA A 305 8.55 -15.36 -10.64
CA ALA A 305 9.29 -14.11 -10.62
C ALA A 305 10.54 -14.17 -11.49
N SER A 306 10.94 -13.03 -12.02
CA SER A 306 12.09 -12.93 -12.92
C SER A 306 12.97 -11.73 -12.63
N VAL A 307 14.20 -11.82 -13.13
CA VAL A 307 15.08 -10.66 -13.34
C VAL A 307 14.78 -10.12 -14.72
N GLU A 308 14.36 -8.86 -14.79
CA GLU A 308 14.06 -8.16 -16.03
C GLU A 308 15.05 -7.01 -16.25
N TRP A 309 14.83 -6.25 -17.32
CA TRP A 309 15.64 -5.08 -17.64
C TRP A 309 14.86 -3.79 -17.40
N SER A 310 15.48 -2.85 -16.69
CA SER A 310 15.01 -1.46 -16.58
C SER A 310 16.05 -0.54 -17.20
N GLY A 311 15.84 -0.19 -18.47
CA GLY A 311 16.87 0.44 -19.30
C GLY A 311 18.05 -0.51 -19.51
N PHE A 312 19.26 -0.05 -19.16
CA PHE A 312 20.50 -0.81 -19.34
C PHE A 312 20.94 -1.63 -18.10
N TRP A 313 20.12 -1.70 -17.05
CA TRP A 313 20.48 -2.41 -15.80
C TRP A 313 19.44 -3.48 -15.44
N PRO A 314 19.87 -4.67 -14.95
CA PRO A 314 18.94 -5.70 -14.51
C PRO A 314 18.20 -5.27 -13.24
N CYS A 315 16.94 -5.64 -13.15
CA CYS A 315 16.09 -5.42 -11.99
C CYS A 315 15.31 -6.68 -11.61
N GLU A 316 14.98 -6.80 -10.32
CA GLU A 316 14.22 -7.89 -9.73
C GLU A 316 12.74 -7.47 -9.64
N THR A 317 11.85 -8.36 -10.07
CA THR A 317 10.39 -8.15 -9.93
C THR A 317 9.93 -8.33 -8.48
N ASN A 318 8.75 -7.83 -8.15
CA ASN A 318 8.30 -7.70 -6.76
C ASN A 318 8.29 -9.02 -5.97
N LEU A 319 8.11 -10.17 -6.62
CA LEU A 319 8.11 -11.50 -6.01
C LEU A 319 9.42 -12.26 -6.18
N TYR A 320 10.51 -11.61 -6.55
CA TYR A 320 11.80 -12.29 -6.64
C TYR A 320 12.30 -12.68 -5.24
N SER A 321 12.70 -13.94 -5.07
CA SER A 321 13.01 -14.55 -3.76
C SER A 321 14.26 -14.00 -3.07
N HIS A 322 15.19 -13.44 -3.84
CA HIS A 322 16.50 -13.01 -3.35
C HIS A 322 16.76 -11.56 -3.69
N SER A 323 16.82 -10.67 -2.68
CA SER A 323 17.27 -9.30 -2.93
C SER A 323 18.78 -9.28 -3.11
N ASN A 324 19.26 -8.99 -4.32
CA ASN A 324 20.69 -8.80 -4.56
C ASN A 324 21.05 -7.32 -4.50
N ALA A 325 22.01 -6.95 -3.64
CA ALA A 325 22.45 -5.56 -3.51
C ALA A 325 22.99 -4.95 -4.83
N LEU A 326 23.38 -5.74 -5.83
CA LEU A 326 23.84 -5.27 -7.15
C LEU A 326 22.71 -5.11 -8.17
N ARG A 327 21.51 -5.63 -7.88
CA ARG A 327 20.34 -5.53 -8.75
C ARG A 327 19.37 -4.48 -8.21
N ARG A 328 18.57 -3.92 -9.12
CA ARG A 328 17.58 -2.88 -8.84
C ARG A 328 16.21 -3.50 -8.63
N ASN A 329 15.23 -2.78 -8.10
CA ASN A 329 13.84 -3.24 -8.12
C ASN A 329 13.13 -2.77 -9.39
N CYS A 330 12.36 -3.65 -10.02
CA CYS A 330 11.53 -3.29 -11.16
C CYS A 330 10.23 -2.58 -10.76
N TYR A 331 9.84 -2.65 -9.47
CA TYR A 331 8.57 -2.12 -8.94
C TYR A 331 7.34 -2.61 -9.70
N ARG A 332 7.34 -3.88 -10.12
CA ARG A 332 6.23 -4.53 -10.83
C ARG A 332 6.28 -6.05 -10.65
N TYR A 333 5.15 -6.69 -10.89
CA TYR A 333 5.04 -8.14 -10.99
C TYR A 333 5.24 -8.61 -12.44
N THR A 334 5.75 -9.82 -12.61
CA THR A 334 5.81 -10.49 -13.91
C THR A 334 4.40 -10.74 -14.46
N PRO A 335 4.22 -10.87 -15.79
CA PRO A 335 2.93 -11.24 -16.38
C PRO A 335 2.34 -12.53 -15.81
N GLU A 336 3.19 -13.51 -15.49
CA GLU A 336 2.83 -14.80 -14.90
C GLU A 336 2.22 -14.61 -13.51
N ASN A 337 2.89 -13.87 -12.64
CA ASN A 337 2.36 -13.56 -11.31
C ASN A 337 1.09 -12.71 -11.39
N GLN A 338 1.02 -11.73 -12.30
CA GLN A 338 -0.22 -10.95 -12.49
C GLN A 338 -1.41 -11.83 -12.91
N ARG A 339 -1.17 -12.82 -13.79
CA ARG A 339 -2.20 -13.80 -14.19
C ARG A 339 -2.63 -14.63 -13.00
N ARG A 340 -1.68 -15.16 -12.23
CA ARG A 340 -1.92 -15.97 -11.03
C ARG A 340 -2.75 -15.21 -9.99
N MET A 341 -2.43 -13.93 -9.76
CA MET A 341 -3.20 -13.06 -8.86
C MET A 341 -4.64 -12.85 -9.33
N ARG A 342 -4.86 -12.68 -10.64
CA ARG A 342 -6.23 -12.58 -11.19
C ARG A 342 -6.99 -13.89 -11.02
N GLU A 343 -6.35 -15.02 -11.29
CA GLU A 343 -6.95 -16.35 -11.13
C GLU A 343 -7.31 -16.63 -9.67
N TYR A 344 -6.44 -16.25 -8.73
CA TYR A 344 -6.72 -16.29 -7.29
C TYR A 344 -7.95 -15.45 -6.93
N MET A 345 -8.01 -14.19 -7.39
CA MET A 345 -9.16 -13.31 -7.11
C MET A 345 -10.46 -13.79 -7.78
N ALA A 346 -10.37 -14.54 -8.87
CA ALA A 346 -11.51 -15.19 -9.52
C ALA A 346 -11.93 -16.50 -8.82
N GLY A 347 -11.17 -16.99 -7.81
CA GLY A 347 -11.37 -18.28 -7.17
C GLY A 347 -11.01 -19.48 -8.02
N ALA A 348 -10.26 -19.28 -9.10
CA ALA A 348 -9.80 -20.35 -9.98
C ALA A 348 -8.60 -21.12 -9.38
N LEU A 349 -7.95 -20.57 -8.37
CA LEU A 349 -6.89 -21.22 -7.61
C LEU A 349 -7.41 -21.59 -6.21
N PRO A 350 -7.15 -22.82 -5.73
CA PRO A 350 -7.51 -23.19 -4.37
C PRO A 350 -6.74 -22.32 -3.36
N ASP A 351 -7.39 -22.06 -2.23
CA ASP A 351 -6.71 -21.60 -1.02
C ASP A 351 -5.74 -22.72 -0.60
N GLU A 352 -4.44 -22.51 -0.76
CA GLU A 352 -3.43 -23.50 -0.39
C GLU A 352 -3.21 -23.59 1.14
N GLY A 353 -4.09 -22.99 1.95
CA GLY A 353 -4.37 -23.30 3.35
C GLY A 353 -3.22 -23.95 4.12
N GLU A 354 -2.52 -23.15 4.94
CA GLU A 354 -1.46 -23.63 5.84
C GLU A 354 -0.30 -24.39 5.16
N ARG A 355 -0.05 -24.23 3.86
CA ARG A 355 1.31 -24.46 3.35
C ARG A 355 2.22 -23.38 3.90
N ARG A 356 2.80 -23.70 5.06
CA ARG A 356 3.98 -23.07 5.61
C ARG A 356 5.07 -23.16 4.54
N LEU A 357 5.26 -22.10 3.76
CA LEU A 357 6.49 -21.91 3.03
C LEU A 357 7.55 -21.56 4.08
N GLU A 358 8.04 -22.61 4.76
CA GLU A 358 9.28 -22.53 5.50
C GLU A 358 10.38 -22.33 4.47
N MET A 359 10.89 -21.11 4.35
CA MET A 359 12.21 -20.93 3.76
C MET A 359 13.24 -21.45 4.76
N VAL A 360 13.97 -22.46 4.32
CA VAL A 360 15.33 -22.74 4.77
C VAL A 360 16.23 -21.72 4.05
N TYR A 361 16.95 -20.90 4.82
CA TYR A 361 17.96 -19.94 4.35
C TYR A 361 19.35 -20.57 4.30
#